data_AF-A0A3D3IV32-F1
#
_entry.id   AF-A0A3D3IV32-F1
#
_cell.length_a   1.000
_cell.length_b   1.000
_cell.length_c   1.000
_cell.angle_alpha   90.00
_cell.angle_beta   90.00
_cell.angle_gamma   90.00
#
_symmetry.space_group_name_H-M   'P 1'
#
loop_
_entity.id
_entity.type
_entity.pdbx_description
1 polymer ?
#
loop_
_entity_poly.entity_id
_entity_poly.type
_entity_poly.pdbx_seq_one_letter_code
_entity_poly.pdbx_strand_id
1 'polypeptide(L)'
;MTLAAAQHLQQRASDPTSSVWVSASAGSGKTTVLVSRILRLLLSGILPHRILCLTYTKAAAMEMRLRLSKELTRWATCEATALQRELEKHTGTPPTQAMMDHARSLFAIISDAPDALRIQTIHSFCQSILARFPIEADLSPGFTALDEYQAAPLLRRAMEHAWQENHSETWEKAKNWCTANYSMTQLQDLLPGLMGEWPEISAVMFEIGEADYWAQSFAALNVPENEQEIWRGQMEGAALPMAALRAWLEAKYDADLAEFLSVPDTRIPMRDDYINLFLTGDLLPRKRLLTKEIIHKIGNDYTAMLLAEQERIYALSERAKDQRLATASAAMGIVLARVSTAYQLMKEQHGALDFNDLIQKTHQLLDSRAMGEWVHYKLDGGIDHVLVDEAQDTAPLQWEVITRLVNEFFAGSGRNENTRSLFVVGDPKQSIYSFQGADARVFQHLRESYGQRAAEANASWQDVPMQHSFRTSQNLLVVVDDVFAQPDKRVALQNSDDAIAHATIHDKRMGQIKIYPPIPAPPRQTFSGMAAD
;
A
#
# COMPACT_ATOMS: atom_id res chain seq x y z
N MET A 1 4.20 18.57 28.68
CA MET A 1 2.87 18.16 29.21
C MET A 1 3.09 17.27 30.42
N THR A 2 2.23 17.33 31.44
CA THR A 2 2.34 16.46 32.64
C THR A 2 1.76 15.07 32.38
N LEU A 3 2.16 14.06 33.17
CA LEU A 3 1.59 12.71 33.14
C LEU A 3 0.05 12.74 33.22
N ALA A 4 -0.49 13.56 34.13
CA ALA A 4 -1.92 13.73 34.32
C ALA A 4 -2.64 14.22 33.06
N ALA A 5 -2.05 15.17 32.33
CA ALA A 5 -2.64 15.69 31.11
C ALA A 5 -2.60 14.64 29.98
N ALA A 6 -1.54 13.84 29.88
CA ALA A 6 -1.47 12.73 28.92
C ALA A 6 -2.49 11.61 29.25
N GLN A 7 -2.69 11.31 30.54
CA GLN A 7 -3.72 10.38 31.00
C GLN A 7 -5.14 10.90 30.70
N HIS A 8 -5.38 12.20 30.87
CA HIS A 8 -6.65 12.82 30.51
C HIS A 8 -6.96 12.68 29.01
N LEU A 9 -5.96 12.80 28.12
CA LEU A 9 -6.15 12.52 26.70
C LEU A 9 -6.51 11.04 26.44
N GLN A 10 -5.88 10.09 27.13
CA GLN A 10 -6.21 8.66 27.01
C GLN A 10 -7.64 8.36 27.51
N GLN A 11 -8.09 9.05 28.57
CA GLN A 11 -9.46 8.94 29.07
C GLN A 11 -10.48 9.52 28.09
N ARG A 12 -10.19 10.67 27.48
CA ARG A 12 -11.02 11.23 26.41
C ARG A 12 -11.07 10.31 25.19
N ALA A 13 -9.92 9.80 24.77
CA ALA A 13 -9.85 8.90 23.61
C ALA A 13 -10.65 7.60 23.82
N SER A 14 -10.69 7.08 25.04
CA SER A 14 -11.44 5.86 25.36
C SER A 14 -12.91 6.07 25.72
N ASP A 15 -13.46 7.29 25.54
CA ASP A 15 -14.86 7.61 25.88
C ASP A 15 -15.86 6.85 25.00
N PRO A 16 -16.65 5.91 25.55
CA PRO A 16 -17.56 5.07 24.77
C PRO A 16 -18.74 5.85 24.17
N THR A 17 -19.07 7.02 24.72
CA THR A 17 -20.26 7.81 24.33
C THR A 17 -20.05 8.70 23.11
N SER A 18 -18.79 8.85 22.68
CA SER A 18 -18.40 9.66 21.53
C SER A 18 -17.81 8.79 20.44
N SER A 19 -18.02 9.19 19.18
CA SER A 19 -17.09 8.76 18.13
C SER A 19 -15.77 9.50 18.31
N VAL A 20 -14.64 8.81 18.12
CA VAL A 20 -13.32 9.33 18.43
C VAL A 20 -12.34 8.98 17.34
N TRP A 21 -11.58 9.98 16.88
CA TRP A 21 -10.45 9.80 15.98
C TRP A 21 -9.15 10.12 16.72
N VAL A 22 -8.28 9.12 16.83
CA VAL A 22 -7.03 9.23 17.59
C VAL A 22 -5.84 9.23 16.64
N SER A 23 -5.15 10.37 16.57
CA SER A 23 -3.86 10.50 15.89
C SER A 23 -2.73 10.28 16.90
N ALA A 24 -2.13 9.10 16.88
CA ALA A 24 -1.32 8.61 17.99
C ALA A 24 0.12 8.25 17.60
N SER A 25 1.09 9.06 18.01
CA SER A 25 2.51 8.81 17.74
C SER A 25 3.03 7.52 18.39
N ALA A 26 4.19 7.06 17.95
CA ALA A 26 4.81 5.82 18.42
C ALA A 26 4.95 5.77 19.97
N GLY A 27 4.43 4.70 20.56
CA GLY A 27 4.50 4.48 22.00
C GLY A 27 3.56 5.36 22.84
N SER A 28 2.58 6.04 22.24
CA SER A 28 1.58 6.86 22.95
C SER A 28 0.50 6.07 23.68
N GLY A 29 0.45 4.74 23.49
CA GLY A 29 -0.51 3.86 24.15
C GLY A 29 -1.78 3.58 23.34
N LYS A 30 -1.71 3.59 22.00
CA LYS A 30 -2.80 3.19 21.09
C LYS A 30 -3.60 1.99 21.58
N THR A 31 -2.91 0.86 21.75
CA THR A 31 -3.49 -0.41 22.19
C THR A 31 -4.08 -0.32 23.60
N THR A 32 -3.46 0.46 24.50
CA THR A 32 -3.98 0.67 25.86
C THR A 32 -5.31 1.43 25.83
N VAL A 33 -5.43 2.47 25.00
CA VAL A 33 -6.66 3.23 24.83
C VAL A 33 -7.74 2.38 24.19
N LEU A 34 -7.40 1.60 23.16
CA LEU A 34 -8.33 0.72 22.47
C LEU A 34 -8.89 -0.36 23.42
N VAL A 35 -8.03 -1.05 24.18
CA VAL A 35 -8.47 -2.02 25.21
C VAL A 35 -9.31 -1.33 26.28
N SER A 36 -8.90 -0.14 26.76
CA SER A 36 -9.67 0.63 27.74
C SER A 36 -11.05 1.00 27.20
N ARG A 37 -11.18 1.30 25.91
CA ARG A 37 -12.48 1.59 25.29
C ARG A 37 -13.38 0.37 25.29
N ILE A 38 -12.88 -0.80 24.87
CA ILE A 38 -13.64 -2.07 24.91
C ILE A 38 -14.12 -2.36 26.33
N LEU A 39 -13.22 -2.25 27.31
CA LEU A 39 -13.53 -2.45 28.72
C LEU A 39 -14.64 -1.50 29.20
N ARG A 40 -14.58 -0.21 28.84
CA ARG A 40 -15.62 0.78 29.20
C ARG A 40 -16.98 0.49 28.56
N LEU A 41 -17.01 0.01 27.31
CA LEU A 41 -18.23 -0.43 26.63
C LEU A 41 -18.86 -1.64 27.34
N LEU A 42 -18.06 -2.65 27.68
CA LEU A 42 -18.53 -3.83 28.41
C LEU A 42 -19.06 -3.46 29.80
N LEU A 43 -18.38 -2.54 30.49
CA LEU A 43 -18.79 -2.01 31.79
C LEU A 43 -20.10 -1.22 31.74
N SER A 44 -20.40 -0.53 30.63
CA SER A 44 -21.69 0.14 30.43
C SER A 44 -22.82 -0.83 30.04
N GLY A 45 -22.58 -2.14 30.07
CA GLY A 45 -23.58 -3.17 29.78
C GLY A 45 -23.75 -3.49 28.29
N ILE A 46 -22.88 -2.99 27.41
CA ILE A 46 -22.91 -3.36 26.00
C ILE A 46 -22.52 -4.83 25.86
N LEU A 47 -23.34 -5.59 25.13
CA LEU A 47 -23.10 -6.99 24.88
C LEU A 47 -21.86 -7.17 23.97
N PRO A 48 -20.98 -8.15 24.23
CA PRO A 48 -19.74 -8.31 23.48
C PRO A 48 -19.92 -8.39 21.95
N HIS A 49 -20.98 -9.04 21.46
CA HIS A 49 -21.25 -9.22 20.02
C HIS A 49 -21.65 -7.94 19.29
N ARG A 50 -21.96 -6.86 20.02
CA ARG A 50 -22.25 -5.53 19.49
C ARG A 50 -20.99 -4.67 19.31
N ILE A 51 -19.83 -5.19 19.72
CA ILE A 51 -18.53 -4.52 19.62
C ILE A 51 -17.70 -5.24 18.54
N LEU A 52 -17.45 -4.55 17.43
CA LEU A 52 -16.57 -4.99 16.36
C LEU A 52 -15.23 -4.25 16.45
N CYS A 53 -14.13 -5.00 16.56
CA CYS A 53 -12.79 -4.46 16.51
C CYS A 53 -12.01 -5.06 15.34
N LEU A 54 -11.65 -4.19 14.41
CA LEU A 54 -10.95 -4.49 13.17
C LEU A 54 -9.46 -4.14 13.31
N THR A 55 -8.59 -5.08 12.96
CA THR A 55 -7.14 -4.89 12.89
C THR A 55 -6.58 -5.19 11.51
N TYR A 56 -5.38 -4.68 11.25
CA TYR A 56 -4.65 -5.02 10.02
C TYR A 56 -4.15 -6.48 10.03
N THR A 57 -3.51 -6.91 11.13
CA THR A 57 -2.88 -8.25 11.21
C THR A 57 -3.57 -9.18 12.22
N LYS A 58 -3.42 -10.50 11.98
CA LYS A 58 -3.86 -11.53 12.94
C LYS A 58 -3.07 -11.43 14.26
N ALA A 59 -1.80 -11.01 14.20
CA ALA A 59 -0.96 -10.81 15.38
C ALA A 59 -1.50 -9.69 16.28
N ALA A 60 -1.90 -8.54 15.70
CA ALA A 60 -2.51 -7.44 16.43
C ALA A 60 -3.84 -7.87 17.09
N ALA A 61 -4.69 -8.60 16.36
CA ALA A 61 -5.93 -9.16 16.91
C ALA A 61 -5.65 -10.07 18.12
N MET A 62 -4.67 -10.97 18.03
CA MET A 62 -4.29 -11.87 19.13
C MET A 62 -3.70 -11.11 20.32
N GLU A 63 -2.85 -10.12 20.08
CA GLU A 63 -2.30 -9.28 21.14
C GLU A 63 -3.41 -8.56 21.92
N MET A 64 -4.39 -7.99 21.22
CA MET A 64 -5.52 -7.31 21.86
C MET A 64 -6.39 -8.27 22.67
N ARG A 65 -6.69 -9.47 22.14
CA ARG A 65 -7.41 -10.51 22.88
C ARG A 65 -6.70 -10.90 24.17
N LEU A 66 -5.38 -11.11 24.11
CA LEU A 66 -4.56 -11.46 25.27
C LEU A 66 -4.58 -10.35 26.33
N ARG A 67 -4.42 -9.09 25.92
CA ARG A 67 -4.46 -7.93 26.82
C ARG A 67 -5.81 -7.81 27.51
N LEU A 68 -6.91 -7.93 26.76
CA LEU A 68 -8.25 -7.86 27.30
C LEU A 68 -8.51 -9.00 28.30
N SER A 69 -8.19 -10.25 27.91
CA SER A 69 -8.35 -11.43 28.77
C SER A 69 -7.58 -11.29 30.09
N LYS A 70 -6.38 -10.71 30.04
CA LYS A 70 -5.57 -10.43 31.24
C LYS A 70 -6.26 -9.44 32.19
N GLU A 71 -6.81 -8.35 31.67
CA GLU A 71 -7.52 -7.36 32.50
C GLU A 71 -8.81 -7.95 33.09
N LEU A 72 -9.60 -8.68 32.28
CA LEU A 72 -10.82 -9.34 32.75
C LEU A 72 -10.54 -10.39 33.84
N THR A 73 -9.48 -11.20 33.65
CA THR A 73 -9.02 -12.16 34.68
C THR A 73 -8.67 -11.43 35.98
N ARG A 74 -7.97 -10.29 35.87
CA ARG A 74 -7.61 -9.48 37.02
C ARG A 74 -8.85 -8.94 37.74
N TRP A 75 -9.85 -8.46 37.00
CA TRP A 75 -11.10 -7.97 37.58
C TRP A 75 -11.88 -9.06 38.30
N ALA A 76 -11.94 -10.26 37.71
CA ALA A 76 -12.61 -11.40 38.32
C ALA A 76 -11.97 -11.85 39.64
N THR A 77 -10.64 -11.77 39.75
CA THR A 77 -9.88 -12.40 40.86
C THR A 77 -9.37 -11.44 41.93
N CYS A 78 -9.23 -10.14 41.62
CA CYS A 78 -8.64 -9.20 42.59
C CYS A 78 -9.58 -8.87 43.76
N GLU A 79 -8.99 -8.40 44.86
CA GLU A 79 -9.69 -7.91 46.04
C GLU A 79 -10.65 -6.75 45.70
N ALA A 80 -11.77 -6.63 46.43
CA ALA A 80 -12.80 -5.63 46.13
C ALA A 80 -12.26 -4.18 46.11
N THR A 81 -11.35 -3.84 47.03
CA THR A 81 -10.74 -2.50 47.08
C THR A 81 -9.80 -2.23 45.90
N ALA A 82 -9.14 -3.28 45.37
CA ALA A 82 -8.32 -3.18 44.18
C ALA A 82 -9.18 -3.03 42.92
N LEU A 83 -10.27 -3.81 42.83
CA LEU A 83 -11.25 -3.69 41.75
C LEU A 83 -11.85 -2.28 41.71
N GLN A 84 -12.24 -1.74 42.86
CA GLN A 84 -12.82 -0.40 42.96
C GLN A 84 -11.90 0.66 42.34
N ARG A 85 -10.60 0.64 42.68
CA ARG A 85 -9.60 1.59 42.15
C ARG A 85 -9.38 1.44 40.65
N GLU A 86 -9.35 0.20 40.15
CA GLU A 86 -9.17 -0.05 38.72
C GLU A 86 -10.39 0.42 37.92
N LEU A 87 -11.60 0.11 38.38
CA LEU A 87 -12.82 0.58 37.71
C LEU A 87 -12.93 2.10 37.75
N GLU A 88 -12.65 2.74 38.90
CA GLU A 88 -12.64 4.20 39.03
C GLU A 88 -11.64 4.85 38.07
N LYS A 89 -10.48 4.22 37.82
CA LYS A 89 -9.52 4.70 36.83
C LYS A 89 -10.06 4.65 35.40
N HIS A 90 -10.91 3.68 35.07
CA HIS A 90 -11.53 3.55 33.74
C HIS A 90 -12.75 4.46 33.57
N THR A 91 -13.60 4.61 34.58
CA THR A 91 -14.83 5.41 34.52
C THR A 91 -14.64 6.88 34.89
N GLY A 92 -13.62 7.19 35.68
CA GLY A 92 -13.43 8.51 36.30
C GLY A 92 -14.32 8.76 37.52
N THR A 93 -15.16 7.79 37.91
CA THR A 93 -16.08 7.91 39.06
C THR A 93 -16.08 6.62 39.90
N PRO A 94 -16.32 6.71 41.22
CA PRO A 94 -16.44 5.52 42.06
C PRO A 94 -17.49 4.53 41.51
N PRO A 95 -17.15 3.24 41.34
CA PRO A 95 -18.07 2.25 40.78
C PRO A 95 -19.17 1.90 41.79
N THR A 96 -20.36 1.56 41.29
CA THR A 96 -21.44 0.99 42.10
C THR A 96 -21.19 -0.50 42.37
N GLN A 97 -21.86 -1.06 43.38
CA GLN A 97 -21.77 -2.50 43.65
C GLN A 97 -22.20 -3.34 42.44
N ALA A 98 -23.30 -2.96 41.78
CA ALA A 98 -23.78 -3.64 40.57
C ALA A 98 -22.75 -3.62 39.44
N MET A 99 -22.01 -2.51 39.28
CA MET A 99 -20.93 -2.41 38.30
C MET A 99 -19.74 -3.32 38.66
N MET A 100 -19.39 -3.42 39.94
CA MET A 100 -18.34 -4.34 40.40
C MET A 100 -18.74 -5.80 40.16
N ASP A 101 -20.00 -6.16 40.46
CA ASP A 101 -20.51 -7.52 40.23
C ASP A 101 -20.52 -7.85 38.74
N HIS A 102 -20.98 -6.91 37.90
CA HIS A 102 -20.91 -7.04 36.45
C HIS A 102 -19.47 -7.20 35.95
N ALA A 103 -18.54 -6.35 36.40
CA ALA A 103 -17.12 -6.44 36.03
C ALA A 103 -16.50 -7.79 36.36
N ARG A 104 -16.86 -8.41 37.49
CA ARG A 104 -16.42 -9.77 37.86
C ARG A 104 -17.00 -10.86 36.96
N SER A 105 -18.22 -10.66 36.46
CA SER A 105 -18.89 -11.61 35.57
C SER A 105 -18.37 -11.58 34.13
N LEU A 106 -17.81 -10.44 33.67
CA LEU A 106 -17.38 -10.25 32.29
C LEU A 106 -16.37 -11.30 31.79
N PHE A 107 -15.47 -11.77 32.66
CA PHE A 107 -14.53 -12.83 32.30
C PHE A 107 -15.28 -14.11 31.91
N ALA A 108 -16.21 -14.58 32.75
CA ALA A 108 -17.01 -15.77 32.48
C ALA A 108 -17.88 -15.60 31.23
N ILE A 109 -18.55 -14.45 31.08
CA ILE A 109 -19.39 -14.13 29.90
C ILE A 109 -18.60 -14.26 28.59
N ILE A 110 -17.37 -13.73 28.57
CA ILE A 110 -16.53 -13.75 27.36
C ILE A 110 -15.85 -15.12 27.17
N SER A 111 -15.51 -15.82 28.24
CA SER A 111 -14.93 -17.17 28.16
C SER A 111 -15.93 -18.23 27.69
N ASP A 112 -17.19 -18.13 28.09
CA ASP A 112 -18.25 -19.08 27.69
C ASP A 112 -18.69 -18.88 26.22
N ALA A 113 -18.46 -17.69 25.67
CA ALA A 113 -18.72 -17.38 24.27
C ALA A 113 -17.51 -16.66 23.64
N PRO A 114 -16.43 -17.38 23.29
CA PRO A 114 -15.19 -16.79 22.78
C PRO A 114 -15.38 -15.95 21.51
N ASP A 115 -16.35 -16.33 20.68
CA ASP A 115 -16.70 -15.62 19.44
C ASP A 115 -17.66 -14.44 19.67
N ALA A 116 -18.11 -14.22 20.92
CA ALA A 116 -18.98 -13.11 21.25
C ALA A 116 -18.25 -11.77 21.05
N LEU A 117 -16.97 -11.66 21.41
CA LEU A 117 -16.22 -10.43 21.13
C LEU A 117 -15.48 -10.51 19.79
N ARG A 118 -15.90 -9.70 18.82
CA ARG A 118 -15.38 -9.74 17.45
C ARG A 118 -14.10 -8.92 17.30
N ILE A 119 -12.99 -9.44 17.80
CA ILE A 119 -11.63 -8.90 17.53
C ILE A 119 -11.00 -9.72 16.41
N GLN A 120 -10.90 -9.16 15.20
CA GLN A 120 -10.45 -9.88 14.01
C GLN A 120 -9.89 -8.94 12.93
N THR A 121 -9.26 -9.52 11.90
CA THR A 121 -8.82 -8.72 10.76
C THR A 121 -10.00 -8.33 9.87
N ILE A 122 -9.81 -7.31 9.04
CA ILE A 122 -10.82 -6.89 8.05
C ILE A 122 -11.17 -8.06 7.11
N HIS A 123 -10.18 -8.82 6.63
CA HIS A 123 -10.42 -10.00 5.79
C HIS A 123 -11.28 -11.07 6.49
N SER A 124 -10.98 -11.40 7.76
CA SER A 124 -11.77 -12.36 8.53
C SER A 124 -13.19 -11.87 8.78
N PHE A 125 -13.37 -10.56 8.96
CA PHE A 125 -14.70 -9.97 9.04
C PHE A 125 -15.48 -10.11 7.72
N CYS A 126 -14.88 -9.74 6.59
CA CYS A 126 -15.47 -9.91 5.27
C CYS A 126 -15.85 -11.37 4.99
N GLN A 127 -14.95 -12.31 5.27
CA GLN A 127 -15.24 -13.74 5.18
C GLN A 127 -16.45 -14.14 6.04
N SER A 128 -16.52 -13.65 7.28
CA SER A 128 -17.62 -13.96 8.20
C SER A 128 -18.96 -13.42 7.72
N ILE A 129 -18.99 -12.27 7.06
CA ILE A 129 -20.20 -11.71 6.45
C ILE A 129 -20.61 -12.56 5.26
N LEU A 130 -19.70 -12.79 4.31
CA LEU A 130 -20.00 -13.53 3.09
C LEU A 130 -20.45 -14.96 3.39
N ALA A 131 -19.87 -15.60 4.42
CA ALA A 131 -20.29 -16.94 4.85
C ALA A 131 -21.71 -16.97 5.43
N ARG A 132 -22.20 -15.85 5.99
CA ARG A 132 -23.57 -15.72 6.52
C ARG A 132 -24.58 -15.35 5.44
N PHE A 133 -24.14 -14.65 4.39
CA PHE A 133 -24.98 -14.14 3.31
C PHE A 133 -24.45 -14.54 1.92
N PRO A 134 -24.21 -15.85 1.66
CA PRO A 134 -23.59 -16.27 0.42
C PRO A 134 -24.49 -16.03 -0.79
N ILE A 135 -25.81 -16.25 -0.65
CA ILE A 135 -26.77 -16.12 -1.75
C ILE A 135 -26.90 -14.64 -2.15
N GLU A 136 -26.98 -13.76 -1.16
CA GLU A 136 -27.08 -12.31 -1.36
C GLU A 136 -25.80 -11.72 -1.96
N ALA A 137 -24.65 -12.35 -1.72
CA ALA A 137 -23.36 -11.97 -2.30
C ALA A 137 -23.08 -12.63 -3.67
N ASP A 138 -24.04 -13.39 -4.21
CA ASP A 138 -23.88 -14.19 -5.44
C ASP A 138 -22.68 -15.14 -5.35
N LEU A 139 -22.65 -15.92 -4.26
CA LEU A 139 -21.61 -16.90 -3.94
C LEU A 139 -22.23 -18.28 -3.71
N SER A 140 -21.46 -19.31 -4.04
CA SER A 140 -21.80 -20.68 -3.65
C SER A 140 -21.81 -20.80 -2.13
N PRO A 141 -22.86 -21.40 -1.52
CA PRO A 141 -22.80 -21.82 -0.13
C PRO A 141 -21.57 -22.71 0.09
N GLY A 142 -20.81 -22.43 1.15
CA GLY A 142 -19.59 -23.17 1.45
C GLY A 142 -18.37 -22.78 0.61
N PHE A 143 -18.33 -21.56 0.06
CA PHE A 143 -17.13 -21.06 -0.62
C PHE A 143 -15.87 -21.19 0.27
N THR A 144 -14.71 -21.38 -0.35
CA THR A 144 -13.43 -21.48 0.35
C THR A 144 -12.66 -20.17 0.25
N ALA A 145 -12.32 -19.58 1.39
CA ALA A 145 -11.39 -18.44 1.40
C ALA A 145 -9.95 -18.96 1.24
N LEU A 146 -9.25 -18.50 0.20
CA LEU A 146 -7.86 -18.82 -0.08
C LEU A 146 -6.95 -17.85 0.70
N ASP A 147 -5.99 -18.41 1.43
CA ASP A 147 -4.85 -17.62 1.89
C ASP A 147 -3.79 -17.47 0.78
N GLU A 148 -2.76 -16.66 1.03
CA GLU A 148 -1.66 -16.42 0.07
C GLU A 148 -0.97 -17.72 -0.37
N TYR A 149 -0.83 -18.70 0.54
CA TYR A 149 -0.16 -19.96 0.25
C TYR A 149 -1.01 -20.86 -0.66
N GLN A 150 -2.33 -20.78 -0.55
CA GLN A 150 -3.28 -21.49 -1.41
C GLN A 150 -3.53 -20.75 -2.74
N ALA A 151 -3.52 -19.42 -2.72
CA ALA A 151 -3.74 -18.58 -3.90
C ALA A 151 -2.59 -18.69 -4.91
N ALA A 152 -1.33 -18.69 -4.44
CA ALA A 152 -0.16 -18.69 -5.32
C ALA A 152 -0.06 -19.91 -6.27
N PRO A 153 -0.27 -21.17 -5.83
CA PRO A 153 -0.34 -22.32 -6.73
C PRO A 153 -1.47 -22.22 -7.75
N LEU A 154 -2.63 -21.67 -7.36
CA LEU A 154 -3.77 -21.50 -8.26
C LEU A 154 -3.47 -20.45 -9.33
N LEU A 155 -2.84 -19.33 -8.96
CA LEU A 155 -2.39 -18.30 -9.90
C LEU A 155 -1.34 -18.84 -10.88
N ARG A 156 -0.38 -19.66 -10.41
CA ARG A 156 0.58 -20.33 -11.31
C ARG A 156 -0.10 -21.23 -12.34
N ARG A 157 -1.10 -22.02 -11.91
CA ARG A 157 -1.89 -22.84 -12.83
C ARG A 157 -2.70 -22.01 -13.81
N ALA A 158 -3.27 -20.88 -13.38
CA ALA A 158 -3.97 -19.94 -14.24
C ALA A 158 -3.04 -19.35 -15.31
N MET A 159 -1.81 -19.01 -14.92
CA MET A 159 -0.79 -18.55 -15.85
C MET A 159 -0.43 -19.62 -16.88
N GLU A 160 -0.19 -20.86 -16.46
CA GLU A 160 0.10 -21.99 -17.36
C GLU A 160 -1.05 -22.23 -18.35
N HIS A 161 -2.30 -22.14 -17.88
CA HIS A 161 -3.49 -22.26 -18.71
C HIS A 161 -3.56 -21.14 -19.75
N ALA A 162 -3.42 -19.88 -19.32
CA ALA A 162 -3.42 -18.73 -20.21
C ALA A 162 -2.34 -18.83 -21.31
N TRP A 163 -1.18 -19.45 -21.00
CA TRP A 163 -0.09 -19.64 -21.96
C TRP A 163 -0.38 -20.66 -23.06
N GLN A 164 -1.25 -21.64 -22.78
CA GLN A 164 -1.61 -22.74 -23.68
C GLN A 164 -2.77 -22.40 -24.62
N GLU A 165 -3.60 -21.44 -24.24
CA GLU A 165 -4.75 -21.01 -25.05
C GLU A 165 -4.29 -20.24 -26.31
N ASN A 166 -5.00 -20.50 -27.42
CA ASN A 166 -4.74 -19.87 -28.71
C ASN A 166 -5.62 -18.62 -28.84
N HIS A 167 -5.00 -17.47 -29.11
CA HIS A 167 -5.61 -16.16 -28.83
C HIS A 167 -5.41 -15.14 -29.97
N SER A 168 -5.72 -13.86 -29.67
CA SER A 168 -5.63 -12.71 -30.58
C SER A 168 -4.20 -12.39 -31.01
N GLU A 169 -4.05 -11.60 -32.07
CA GLU A 169 -2.75 -11.11 -32.54
C GLU A 169 -2.00 -10.32 -31.43
N THR A 170 -2.72 -9.48 -30.67
CA THR A 170 -2.16 -8.71 -29.56
C THR A 170 -1.62 -9.62 -28.45
N TRP A 171 -2.31 -10.72 -28.15
CA TRP A 171 -1.81 -11.70 -27.18
C TRP A 171 -0.51 -12.33 -27.66
N GLU A 172 -0.43 -12.75 -28.93
CA GLU A 172 0.79 -13.37 -29.45
C GLU A 172 1.97 -12.39 -29.43
N LYS A 173 1.75 -11.10 -29.73
CA LYS A 173 2.77 -10.05 -29.55
C LYS A 173 3.26 -9.97 -28.10
N ALA A 174 2.32 -9.87 -27.15
CA ALA A 174 2.63 -9.76 -25.71
C ALA A 174 3.36 -10.99 -25.18
N LYS A 175 2.85 -12.18 -25.51
CA LYS A 175 3.42 -13.48 -25.14
C LYS A 175 4.85 -13.63 -25.67
N ASN A 176 5.06 -13.35 -26.96
CA ASN A 176 6.39 -13.44 -27.57
C ASN A 176 7.38 -12.48 -26.91
N TRP A 177 6.97 -11.24 -26.64
CA TRP A 177 7.81 -10.29 -25.91
C TRP A 177 8.15 -10.79 -24.50
N CYS A 178 7.17 -11.29 -23.75
CA CYS A 178 7.42 -11.83 -22.41
C CYS A 178 8.36 -13.05 -22.44
N THR A 179 8.17 -14.01 -23.38
CA THR A 179 9.06 -15.17 -23.51
C THR A 179 10.49 -14.81 -23.92
N ALA A 180 10.67 -13.70 -24.65
CA ALA A 180 11.99 -13.23 -25.06
C ALA A 180 12.76 -12.54 -23.93
N ASN A 181 12.06 -11.96 -22.95
CA ASN A 181 12.65 -11.14 -21.89
C ASN A 181 12.67 -11.84 -20.52
N TYR A 182 11.81 -12.83 -20.30
CA TYR A 182 11.66 -13.50 -19.01
C TYR A 182 11.49 -15.01 -19.17
N SER A 183 12.08 -15.76 -18.24
CA SER A 183 11.74 -17.17 -18.08
C SER A 183 10.35 -17.32 -17.45
N MET A 184 9.73 -18.49 -17.64
CA MET A 184 8.44 -18.80 -17.01
C MET A 184 8.49 -18.62 -15.48
N THR A 185 9.59 -19.03 -14.84
CA THR A 185 9.78 -18.86 -13.39
C THR A 185 9.83 -17.39 -12.99
N GLN A 186 10.56 -16.55 -13.74
CA GLN A 186 10.63 -15.11 -13.47
C GLN A 186 9.26 -14.43 -13.59
N LEU A 187 8.46 -14.81 -14.59
CA LEU A 187 7.10 -14.31 -14.75
C LEU A 187 6.18 -14.79 -13.60
N GLN A 188 6.31 -16.04 -13.16
CA GLN A 188 5.55 -16.58 -12.02
C GLN A 188 5.88 -15.86 -10.70
N ASP A 189 7.11 -15.38 -10.53
CA ASP A 189 7.51 -14.60 -9.37
C ASP A 189 7.06 -13.13 -9.46
N LEU A 190 6.97 -12.58 -10.67
CA LEU A 190 6.65 -11.17 -10.93
C LEU A 190 5.14 -10.88 -10.97
N LEU A 191 4.34 -11.74 -11.61
CA LEU A 191 2.91 -11.52 -11.79
C LEU A 191 2.11 -11.37 -10.49
N PRO A 192 2.38 -12.12 -9.39
CA PRO A 192 1.64 -11.93 -8.14
C PRO A 192 1.72 -10.50 -7.61
N GLY A 193 2.87 -9.82 -7.77
CA GLY A 193 3.02 -8.42 -7.39
C GLY A 193 2.21 -7.47 -8.28
N LEU A 194 2.07 -7.80 -9.57
CA LEU A 194 1.28 -7.00 -10.51
C LEU A 194 -0.23 -7.22 -10.39
N MET A 195 -0.69 -8.32 -9.79
CA MET A 195 -2.12 -8.55 -9.53
C MET A 195 -2.75 -7.44 -8.69
N GLY A 196 -1.98 -6.75 -7.85
CA GLY A 196 -2.45 -5.58 -7.10
C GLY A 196 -2.84 -4.39 -7.98
N GLU A 197 -2.20 -4.23 -9.14
CA GLU A 197 -2.44 -3.14 -10.09
C GLU A 197 -3.55 -3.49 -11.10
N TRP A 198 -3.99 -4.75 -11.13
CA TRP A 198 -5.01 -5.22 -12.08
C TRP A 198 -6.32 -4.42 -12.04
N PRO A 199 -6.88 -3.99 -10.88
CA PRO A 199 -8.09 -3.19 -10.87
C PRO A 199 -8.00 -1.91 -11.73
N GLU A 200 -6.89 -1.16 -11.63
CA GLU A 200 -6.69 0.07 -12.40
C GLU A 200 -6.49 -0.23 -13.89
N ILE A 201 -5.66 -1.23 -14.20
CA ILE A 201 -5.40 -1.65 -15.60
C ILE A 201 -6.68 -2.16 -16.26
N SER A 202 -7.46 -2.96 -15.54
CA SER A 202 -8.70 -3.56 -16.03
C SER A 202 -9.78 -2.51 -16.30
N ALA A 203 -9.85 -1.45 -15.50
CA ALA A 203 -10.76 -0.33 -15.74
C ALA A 203 -10.45 0.35 -17.08
N VAL A 204 -9.17 0.65 -17.34
CA VAL A 204 -8.73 1.23 -18.62
C VAL A 204 -9.03 0.27 -19.77
N MET A 205 -8.66 -1.00 -19.64
CA MET A 205 -8.92 -2.01 -20.69
C MET A 205 -10.40 -2.24 -20.94
N PHE A 206 -11.26 -2.12 -19.93
CA PHE A 206 -12.69 -2.26 -20.10
C PHE A 206 -13.27 -1.11 -20.94
N GLU A 207 -12.74 0.10 -20.79
CA GLU A 207 -13.19 1.28 -21.55
C GLU A 207 -12.75 1.24 -23.02
N ILE A 208 -11.51 0.80 -23.29
CA ILE A 208 -10.89 0.94 -24.62
C ILE A 208 -10.70 -0.40 -25.35
N GLY A 209 -10.69 -1.53 -24.64
CA GLY A 209 -10.39 -2.85 -25.20
C GLY A 209 -8.89 -3.16 -25.33
N GLU A 210 -8.54 -4.44 -25.50
CA GLU A 210 -7.14 -4.91 -25.52
C GLU A 210 -6.30 -4.33 -26.67
N ALA A 211 -6.86 -4.26 -27.88
CA ALA A 211 -6.14 -3.78 -29.05
C ALA A 211 -5.78 -2.29 -28.90
N ASP A 212 -6.73 -1.49 -28.38
CA ASP A 212 -6.50 -0.08 -28.14
C ASP A 212 -5.61 0.15 -26.92
N TYR A 213 -5.66 -0.70 -25.89
CA TYR A 213 -4.71 -0.64 -24.76
C TYR A 213 -3.25 -0.77 -25.22
N TRP A 214 -2.98 -1.72 -26.13
CA TRP A 214 -1.65 -1.88 -26.71
C TRP A 214 -1.20 -0.59 -27.42
N ALA A 215 -2.01 -0.07 -28.34
CA ALA A 215 -1.68 1.13 -29.09
C ALA A 215 -1.56 2.38 -28.18
N GLN A 216 -2.45 2.52 -27.19
CA GLN A 216 -2.45 3.65 -26.26
C GLN A 216 -1.22 3.66 -25.34
N SER A 217 -0.66 2.51 -25.00
CA SER A 217 0.58 2.42 -24.22
C SER A 217 1.74 3.16 -24.91
N PHE A 218 1.81 3.10 -26.25
CA PHE A 218 2.79 3.84 -27.04
C PHE A 218 2.42 5.31 -27.23
N ALA A 219 1.14 5.59 -27.48
CA ALA A 219 0.64 6.95 -27.64
C ALA A 219 0.84 7.80 -26.37
N ALA A 220 0.65 7.20 -25.18
CA ALA A 220 0.81 7.87 -23.89
C ALA A 220 2.24 8.40 -23.66
N LEU A 221 3.25 7.74 -24.23
CA LEU A 221 4.66 8.15 -24.16
C LEU A 221 5.14 8.84 -25.44
N ASN A 222 4.26 9.06 -26.43
CA ASN A 222 4.57 9.68 -27.71
C ASN A 222 5.76 9.02 -28.45
N VAL A 223 5.74 7.68 -28.47
CA VAL A 223 6.76 6.83 -29.09
C VAL A 223 6.12 5.88 -30.11
N PRO A 224 6.82 5.50 -31.19
CA PRO A 224 6.33 4.49 -32.14
C PRO A 224 6.38 3.08 -31.54
N GLU A 225 5.60 2.15 -32.09
CA GLU A 225 5.62 0.73 -31.69
C GLU A 225 6.97 0.08 -31.99
N ASN A 226 7.58 0.40 -33.13
CA ASN A 226 8.87 -0.14 -33.52
C ASN A 226 10.02 0.78 -33.06
N GLU A 227 10.87 0.30 -32.16
CA GLU A 227 12.06 1.04 -31.69
C GLU A 227 12.94 1.50 -32.86
N GLN A 228 13.02 0.72 -33.95
CA GLN A 228 13.83 1.07 -35.12
C GLN A 228 13.38 2.37 -35.78
N GLU A 229 12.12 2.79 -35.65
CA GLU A 229 11.63 4.04 -36.23
C GLU A 229 12.20 5.26 -35.52
N ILE A 230 12.45 5.16 -34.20
CA ILE A 230 13.12 6.20 -33.41
C ILE A 230 14.52 6.45 -33.95
N TRP A 231 15.23 5.36 -34.26
CA TRP A 231 16.59 5.40 -34.77
C TRP A 231 16.66 5.75 -36.27
N ARG A 232 15.77 5.21 -37.10
CA ARG A 232 15.76 5.38 -38.56
C ARG A 232 15.39 6.81 -38.96
N GLY A 233 14.27 7.33 -38.43
CA GLY A 233 13.75 8.65 -38.81
C GLY A 233 14.67 9.83 -38.47
N GLN A 234 15.65 9.63 -37.58
CA GLN A 234 16.59 10.66 -37.11
C GLN A 234 18.03 10.42 -37.55
N MET A 235 18.34 9.26 -38.15
CA MET A 235 19.64 8.96 -38.78
C MET A 235 19.63 9.27 -40.29
N GLU A 236 18.47 9.18 -40.94
CA GLU A 236 18.31 9.47 -42.37
C GLU A 236 18.13 10.98 -42.67
N GLY A 237 17.60 11.76 -41.72
CA GLY A 237 17.31 13.19 -41.89
C GLY A 237 18.31 14.17 -41.24
N ALA A 238 19.20 13.69 -40.37
CA ALA A 238 20.19 14.54 -39.70
C ALA A 238 21.49 14.57 -40.49
N ALA A 239 22.03 15.76 -40.74
CA ALA A 239 23.40 15.93 -41.22
C ALA A 239 24.36 15.51 -40.10
N LEU A 240 24.65 14.20 -40.01
CA LEU A 240 25.63 13.68 -39.07
C LEU A 240 26.94 14.46 -39.26
N PRO A 241 27.63 14.83 -38.18
CA PRO A 241 28.86 15.60 -38.27
C PRO A 241 30.03 14.70 -38.66
N MET A 242 29.95 14.04 -39.83
CA MET A 242 30.89 13.02 -40.28
C MET A 242 32.32 13.55 -40.37
N ALA A 243 32.50 14.81 -40.74
CA ALA A 243 33.81 15.47 -40.75
C ALA A 243 34.40 15.61 -39.33
N ALA A 244 33.58 16.02 -38.35
CA ALA A 244 34.01 16.13 -36.96
C ALA A 244 34.27 14.75 -36.34
N LEU A 245 33.44 13.75 -36.68
CA LEU A 245 33.59 12.37 -36.22
C LEU A 245 34.89 11.74 -36.74
N ARG A 246 35.21 11.94 -38.03
CA ARG A 246 36.50 11.52 -38.63
C ARG A 246 37.67 12.16 -37.90
N ALA A 247 37.68 13.49 -37.79
CA ALA A 247 38.75 14.23 -37.12
C ALA A 247 38.93 13.78 -35.65
N TRP A 248 37.84 13.49 -34.95
CA TRP A 248 37.90 13.02 -33.57
C TRP A 248 38.47 11.60 -33.45
N LEU A 249 38.01 10.67 -34.30
CA LEU A 249 38.46 9.27 -34.26
C LEU A 249 39.93 9.15 -34.64
N GLU A 250 40.37 9.87 -35.68
CA GLU A 250 41.79 10.00 -36.05
C GLU A 250 42.63 10.54 -34.89
N ALA A 251 42.17 11.61 -34.23
CA ALA A 251 42.89 12.23 -33.12
C ALA A 251 42.94 11.37 -31.83
N LYS A 252 42.01 10.42 -31.66
CA LYS A 252 41.83 9.63 -30.44
C LYS A 252 42.42 8.21 -30.53
N TYR A 253 42.35 7.57 -31.68
CA TYR A 253 42.70 6.15 -31.84
C TYR A 253 43.92 5.88 -32.75
N ASP A 254 44.50 6.91 -33.36
CA ASP A 254 45.76 6.82 -34.16
C ASP A 254 45.72 5.71 -35.23
N ALA A 255 44.53 5.45 -35.79
CA ALA A 255 44.26 4.38 -36.73
C ALA A 255 43.41 4.87 -37.91
N ASP A 256 43.63 4.25 -39.07
CA ASP A 256 42.88 4.47 -40.30
C ASP A 256 41.47 3.85 -40.17
N LEU A 257 40.59 4.53 -39.44
CA LEU A 257 39.19 4.13 -39.22
C LEU A 257 38.31 4.36 -40.46
N ALA A 258 38.91 4.45 -41.64
CA ALA A 258 38.25 4.60 -42.93
C ALA A 258 37.23 3.47 -43.18
N GLU A 259 37.44 2.29 -42.60
CA GLU A 259 36.53 1.13 -42.70
C GLU A 259 35.26 1.28 -41.82
N PHE A 260 35.37 1.87 -40.63
CA PHE A 260 34.21 2.12 -39.74
C PHE A 260 33.25 3.17 -40.31
N LEU A 261 33.75 4.06 -41.18
CA LEU A 261 33.02 5.21 -41.72
C LEU A 261 32.70 5.11 -43.22
N SER A 262 33.12 4.03 -43.89
CA SER A 262 32.90 3.80 -45.33
C SER A 262 31.66 2.97 -45.67
N VAL A 263 30.99 2.36 -44.69
CA VAL A 263 29.80 1.51 -44.92
C VAL A 263 28.54 2.38 -45.09
N PRO A 264 27.88 2.36 -46.27
CA PRO A 264 26.63 3.08 -46.49
C PRO A 264 25.41 2.27 -45.99
N ASP A 265 24.39 2.99 -45.50
CA ASP A 265 22.98 2.62 -45.29
C ASP A 265 22.59 1.37 -44.46
N THR A 266 23.53 0.61 -43.91
CA THR A 266 23.24 -0.44 -42.90
C THR A 266 23.71 -0.05 -41.50
N ARG A 267 23.31 1.15 -41.03
CA ARG A 267 23.76 1.69 -39.73
C ARG A 267 23.05 1.10 -38.49
N ILE A 268 22.05 0.25 -38.67
CA ILE A 268 21.39 -0.45 -37.56
C ILE A 268 22.34 -1.46 -36.88
N PRO A 269 23.10 -2.32 -37.62
CA PRO A 269 24.06 -3.24 -37.01
C PRO A 269 25.22 -2.61 -36.22
N MET A 270 25.59 -1.35 -36.45
CA MET A 270 26.66 -0.65 -35.71
C MET A 270 26.13 0.37 -34.68
N ARG A 271 24.84 0.30 -34.35
CA ARG A 271 24.16 1.24 -33.43
C ARG A 271 24.86 1.32 -32.07
N ASP A 272 25.15 0.17 -31.49
CA ASP A 272 25.62 0.11 -30.10
C ASP A 272 27.05 0.67 -29.98
N ASP A 273 27.92 0.40 -30.96
CA ASP A 273 29.25 1.00 -31.04
C ASP A 273 29.19 2.52 -31.18
N TYR A 274 28.29 3.02 -32.03
CA TYR A 274 28.08 4.45 -32.21
C TYR A 274 27.58 5.13 -30.93
N ILE A 275 26.58 4.55 -30.26
CA ILE A 275 26.07 5.04 -28.98
C ILE A 275 27.20 5.05 -27.93
N ASN A 276 28.01 3.98 -27.88
CA ASN A 276 29.09 3.83 -26.90
C ASN A 276 30.22 4.85 -27.07
N LEU A 277 30.37 5.48 -28.24
CA LEU A 277 31.29 6.61 -28.41
C LEU A 277 30.89 7.79 -27.54
N PHE A 278 29.58 8.09 -27.47
CA PHE A 278 29.05 9.29 -26.82
C PHE A 278 28.55 9.05 -25.40
N LEU A 279 28.00 7.88 -25.14
CA LEU A 279 27.39 7.50 -23.86
C LEU A 279 28.22 6.44 -23.12
N THR A 280 28.01 6.32 -21.82
CA THR A 280 28.52 5.22 -21.00
C THR A 280 27.68 3.96 -21.20
N GLY A 281 28.11 2.82 -20.63
CA GLY A 281 27.30 1.59 -20.62
C GLY A 281 25.92 1.75 -19.97
N ASP A 282 25.76 2.73 -19.06
CA ASP A 282 24.48 3.10 -18.44
C ASP A 282 23.63 4.06 -19.30
N LEU A 283 24.04 4.31 -20.55
CA LEU A 283 23.42 5.27 -21.46
C LEU A 283 23.35 6.70 -20.90
N LEU A 284 24.37 7.10 -20.12
CA LEU A 284 24.53 8.48 -19.65
C LEU A 284 25.59 9.22 -20.47
N PRO A 285 25.46 10.54 -20.69
CA PRO A 285 26.48 11.32 -21.38
C PRO A 285 27.85 11.20 -20.72
N ARG A 286 28.88 10.91 -21.51
CA ARG A 286 30.26 10.89 -21.02
C ARG A 286 30.68 12.28 -20.55
N LYS A 287 30.89 12.42 -19.23
CA LYS A 287 31.35 13.68 -18.59
C LYS A 287 32.66 14.24 -19.15
N ARG A 288 33.50 13.38 -19.73
CA ARG A 288 34.74 13.75 -20.43
C ARG A 288 34.73 13.11 -21.82
N LEU A 289 33.89 13.61 -22.71
CA LEU A 289 33.83 13.14 -24.11
C LEU A 289 35.15 13.45 -24.85
N LEU A 290 35.65 14.68 -24.69
CA LEU A 290 36.84 15.21 -25.37
C LEU A 290 37.87 15.68 -24.35
N THR A 291 39.15 15.34 -24.56
CA THR A 291 40.26 15.85 -23.74
C THR A 291 40.75 17.21 -24.28
N LYS A 292 41.45 17.99 -23.45
CA LYS A 292 42.03 19.27 -23.88
C LYS A 292 42.95 19.14 -25.11
N GLU A 293 43.69 18.03 -25.19
CA GLU A 293 44.57 17.73 -26.32
C GLU A 293 43.78 17.47 -27.61
N ILE A 294 42.71 16.68 -27.53
CA ILE A 294 41.84 16.40 -28.69
C ILE A 294 41.16 17.68 -29.17
N ILE A 295 40.63 18.50 -28.26
CA ILE A 295 39.99 19.79 -28.59
C ILE A 295 40.96 20.69 -29.37
N HIS A 296 42.24 20.73 -28.97
CA HIS A 296 43.27 21.49 -29.69
C HIS A 296 43.54 20.95 -31.10
N LYS A 297 43.50 19.62 -31.30
CA LYS A 297 43.72 18.97 -32.61
C LYS A 297 42.55 19.18 -33.57
N ILE A 298 41.30 19.07 -33.11
CA ILE A 298 40.12 19.09 -33.98
C ILE A 298 39.45 20.47 -34.09
N GLY A 299 39.76 21.40 -33.18
CA GLY A 299 39.19 22.74 -33.16
C GLY A 299 37.83 22.85 -32.45
N ASN A 300 37.43 24.09 -32.15
CA ASN A 300 36.22 24.39 -31.38
C ASN A 300 34.93 24.09 -32.14
N ASP A 301 34.91 24.28 -33.47
CA ASP A 301 33.71 24.05 -34.28
C ASP A 301 33.33 22.56 -34.33
N TYR A 302 34.32 21.68 -34.54
CA TYR A 302 34.12 20.22 -34.46
C TYR A 302 33.81 19.76 -33.04
N THR A 303 34.40 20.40 -32.02
CA THR A 303 34.05 20.16 -30.62
C THR A 303 32.57 20.43 -30.36
N ALA A 304 32.05 21.58 -30.83
CA ALA A 304 30.64 21.93 -30.68
C ALA A 304 29.72 20.94 -31.41
N MET A 305 30.09 20.53 -32.63
CA MET A 305 29.35 19.51 -33.39
C MET A 305 29.26 18.16 -32.67
N LEU A 306 30.35 17.70 -32.05
CA LEU A 306 30.38 16.43 -31.32
C LEU A 306 29.59 16.48 -30.01
N LEU A 307 29.57 17.62 -29.32
CA LEU A 307 28.75 17.81 -28.12
C LEU A 307 27.26 17.85 -28.48
N ALA A 308 26.88 18.56 -29.55
CA ALA A 308 25.50 18.55 -30.06
C ALA A 308 25.05 17.13 -30.47
N GLU A 309 25.96 16.34 -31.08
CA GLU A 309 25.69 14.95 -31.42
C GLU A 309 25.55 14.06 -30.17
N GLN A 310 26.34 14.30 -29.12
CA GLN A 310 26.17 13.61 -27.84
C GLN A 310 24.78 13.86 -27.23
N GLU A 311 24.33 15.12 -27.21
CA GLU A 311 23.00 15.49 -26.72
C GLU A 311 21.90 14.84 -27.56
N ARG A 312 22.04 14.84 -28.88
CA ARG A 312 21.09 14.20 -29.81
C ARG A 312 20.99 12.70 -29.56
N ILE A 313 22.13 12.01 -29.43
CA ILE A 313 22.17 10.56 -29.17
C ILE A 313 21.62 10.23 -27.79
N TYR A 314 21.90 11.06 -26.78
CA TYR A 314 21.29 10.90 -25.47
C TYR A 314 19.77 11.04 -25.52
N ALA A 315 19.23 12.06 -26.20
CA ALA A 315 17.79 12.24 -26.37
C ALA A 315 17.12 11.06 -27.10
N LEU A 316 17.77 10.52 -28.14
CA LEU A 316 17.29 9.30 -28.82
C LEU A 316 17.30 8.09 -27.89
N SER A 317 18.33 7.95 -27.05
CA SER A 317 18.42 6.86 -26.07
C SER A 317 17.33 6.92 -25.01
N GLU A 318 16.93 8.13 -24.56
CA GLU A 318 15.81 8.32 -23.66
C GLU A 318 14.49 7.94 -24.34
N ARG A 319 14.25 8.39 -25.58
CA ARG A 319 13.07 7.96 -26.35
C ARG A 319 13.00 6.45 -26.56
N ALA A 320 14.15 5.80 -26.79
CA ALA A 320 14.22 4.35 -26.89
C ALA A 320 13.99 3.65 -25.54
N LYS A 321 14.31 4.29 -24.39
CA LYS A 321 13.90 3.78 -23.07
C LYS A 321 12.38 3.90 -22.90
N ASP A 322 11.78 5.03 -23.29
CA ASP A 322 10.34 5.24 -23.22
C ASP A 322 9.57 4.23 -24.08
N GLN A 323 10.07 3.92 -25.28
CA GLN A 323 9.48 2.88 -26.14
C GLN A 323 9.57 1.48 -25.51
N ARG A 324 10.71 1.14 -24.90
CA ARG A 324 10.87 -0.14 -24.19
C ARG A 324 9.94 -0.24 -22.99
N LEU A 325 9.75 0.87 -22.26
CA LEU A 325 8.76 0.98 -21.19
C LEU A 325 7.34 0.79 -21.72
N ALA A 326 6.97 1.49 -22.80
CA ALA A 326 5.66 1.33 -23.46
C ALA A 326 5.39 -0.13 -23.85
N THR A 327 6.39 -0.79 -24.47
CA THR A 327 6.29 -2.18 -24.88
C THR A 327 6.11 -3.11 -23.69
N ALA A 328 6.90 -2.91 -22.62
CA ALA A 328 6.80 -3.69 -21.40
C ALA A 328 5.44 -3.53 -20.72
N SER A 329 4.94 -2.30 -20.58
CA SER A 329 3.63 -2.00 -20.02
C SER A 329 2.48 -2.58 -20.84
N ALA A 330 2.56 -2.48 -22.17
CA ALA A 330 1.58 -3.06 -23.09
C ALA A 330 1.55 -4.59 -22.97
N ALA A 331 2.70 -5.24 -23.12
CA ALA A 331 2.82 -6.70 -23.06
C ALA A 331 2.41 -7.25 -21.70
N MET A 332 2.90 -6.66 -20.61
CA MET A 332 2.58 -7.12 -19.27
C MET A 332 1.12 -6.90 -18.92
N GLY A 333 0.52 -5.77 -19.32
CA GLY A 333 -0.92 -5.53 -19.13
C GLY A 333 -1.79 -6.58 -19.83
N ILE A 334 -1.48 -6.90 -21.10
CA ILE A 334 -2.20 -7.94 -21.85
C ILE A 334 -2.01 -9.33 -21.21
N VAL A 335 -0.80 -9.66 -20.75
CA VAL A 335 -0.55 -10.89 -20.01
C VAL A 335 -1.37 -10.93 -18.72
N LEU A 336 -1.37 -9.84 -17.96
CA LEU A 336 -2.14 -9.69 -16.74
C LEU A 336 -3.63 -9.95 -16.98
N ALA A 337 -4.20 -9.39 -18.05
CA ALA A 337 -5.61 -9.56 -18.37
C ALA A 337 -6.01 -11.03 -18.59
N ARG A 338 -5.19 -11.78 -19.33
CA ARG A 338 -5.48 -13.20 -19.58
C ARG A 338 -5.25 -14.06 -18.35
N VAL A 339 -4.17 -13.82 -17.62
CA VAL A 339 -3.92 -14.54 -16.36
C VAL A 339 -5.02 -14.25 -15.34
N SER A 340 -5.44 -13.00 -15.18
CA SER A 340 -6.56 -12.61 -14.31
C SER A 340 -7.86 -13.29 -14.69
N THR A 341 -8.17 -13.34 -15.99
CA THR A 341 -9.38 -14.03 -16.49
C THR A 341 -9.34 -15.53 -16.18
N ALA A 342 -8.22 -16.20 -16.48
CA ALA A 342 -8.04 -17.61 -16.16
C ALA A 342 -8.09 -17.86 -14.64
N TYR A 343 -7.50 -16.95 -13.85
CA TYR A 343 -7.47 -17.06 -12.40
C TYR A 343 -8.86 -16.92 -11.80
N GLN A 344 -9.64 -15.94 -12.28
CA GLN A 344 -11.03 -15.74 -11.87
C GLN A 344 -11.90 -16.96 -12.20
N LEU A 345 -11.78 -17.50 -13.42
CA LEU A 345 -12.49 -18.72 -13.82
C LEU A 345 -12.12 -19.92 -12.92
N MET A 346 -10.84 -20.10 -12.62
CA MET A 346 -10.39 -21.17 -11.72
C MET A 346 -10.92 -20.98 -10.30
N LYS A 347 -10.95 -19.76 -9.78
CA LYS A 347 -11.55 -19.46 -8.47
C LYS A 347 -13.03 -19.81 -8.45
N GLU A 348 -13.79 -19.41 -9.47
CA GLU A 348 -15.22 -19.73 -9.60
C GLU A 348 -15.48 -21.24 -9.66
N GLN A 349 -14.70 -21.98 -10.45
CA GLN A 349 -14.81 -23.44 -10.54
C GLN A 349 -14.56 -24.15 -9.20
N HIS A 350 -13.71 -23.59 -8.34
CA HIS A 350 -13.44 -24.14 -7.00
C HIS A 350 -14.38 -23.57 -5.94
N GLY A 351 -15.31 -22.67 -6.29
CA GLY A 351 -16.09 -21.91 -5.32
C GLY A 351 -15.18 -21.20 -4.32
N ALA A 352 -14.08 -20.62 -4.79
CA ALA A 352 -13.03 -20.06 -3.94
C ALA A 352 -12.95 -18.54 -4.09
N LEU A 353 -12.59 -17.86 -3.01
CA LEU A 353 -12.37 -16.41 -2.97
C LEU A 353 -11.02 -16.11 -2.35
N ASP A 354 -10.22 -15.24 -2.96
CA ASP A 354 -9.01 -14.70 -2.32
C ASP A 354 -9.32 -13.48 -1.43
N PHE A 355 -8.29 -12.90 -0.80
CA PHE A 355 -8.47 -11.75 0.07
C PHE A 355 -9.07 -10.52 -0.63
N ASN A 356 -8.70 -10.25 -1.88
CA ASN A 356 -9.25 -9.13 -2.63
C ASN A 356 -10.72 -9.34 -2.95
N ASP A 357 -11.09 -10.57 -3.36
CA ASP A 357 -12.48 -10.92 -3.62
C ASP A 357 -13.35 -10.77 -2.37
N LEU A 358 -12.84 -11.18 -1.21
CA LEU A 358 -13.57 -11.05 0.06
C LEU A 358 -13.93 -9.58 0.33
N ILE A 359 -12.98 -8.66 0.14
CA ILE A 359 -13.23 -7.23 0.32
C ILE A 359 -14.23 -6.72 -0.73
N GLN A 360 -14.02 -7.03 -2.01
CA GLN A 360 -14.86 -6.54 -3.10
C GLN A 360 -16.31 -7.06 -3.01
N LYS A 361 -16.50 -8.36 -2.79
CA LYS A 361 -17.83 -8.96 -2.63
C LYS A 361 -18.53 -8.42 -1.38
N THR A 362 -17.80 -8.20 -0.29
CA THR A 362 -18.39 -7.57 0.92
C THR A 362 -18.80 -6.13 0.65
N HIS A 363 -17.97 -5.36 -0.06
CA HIS A 363 -18.30 -4.00 -0.45
C HIS A 363 -19.57 -3.96 -1.31
N GLN A 364 -19.66 -4.80 -2.34
CA GLN A 364 -20.84 -4.93 -3.20
C GLN A 364 -22.10 -5.32 -2.43
N LEU A 365 -22.00 -6.28 -1.51
CA LEU A 365 -23.10 -6.71 -0.66
C LEU A 365 -23.64 -5.54 0.18
N LEU A 366 -22.74 -4.74 0.77
CA LEU A 366 -23.09 -3.60 1.62
C LEU A 366 -23.50 -2.33 0.87
N ASP A 367 -23.19 -2.22 -0.43
CA ASP A 367 -23.52 -1.04 -1.23
C ASP A 367 -25.02 -0.93 -1.51
N SER A 368 -25.72 -2.06 -1.63
CA SER A 368 -27.17 -2.05 -1.81
C SER A 368 -27.89 -1.67 -0.51
N ARG A 369 -28.58 -0.51 -0.50
CA ARG A 369 -29.21 0.07 0.70
C ARG A 369 -30.07 -0.91 1.49
N ALA A 370 -30.91 -1.69 0.79
CA ALA A 370 -31.78 -2.67 1.43
C ALA A 370 -31.00 -3.83 2.07
N MET A 371 -29.91 -4.27 1.44
CA MET A 371 -29.10 -5.36 1.97
C MET A 371 -28.17 -4.88 3.08
N GLY A 372 -27.62 -3.66 2.98
CA GLY A 372 -26.85 -3.04 4.06
C GLY A 372 -27.65 -2.97 5.37
N GLU A 373 -28.86 -2.39 5.32
CA GLU A 373 -29.78 -2.32 6.47
C GLU A 373 -30.15 -3.72 7.01
N TRP A 374 -30.33 -4.70 6.10
CA TRP A 374 -30.69 -6.07 6.48
C TRP A 374 -29.53 -6.86 7.10
N VAL A 375 -28.31 -6.73 6.55
CA VAL A 375 -27.08 -7.30 7.11
C VAL A 375 -26.83 -6.73 8.50
N HIS A 376 -26.97 -5.40 8.66
CA HIS A 376 -26.87 -4.74 9.97
C HIS A 376 -27.85 -5.31 10.99
N TYR A 377 -29.10 -5.54 10.59
CA TYR A 377 -30.11 -6.15 11.44
C TYR A 377 -29.80 -7.62 11.80
N LYS A 378 -29.26 -8.39 10.85
CA LYS A 378 -29.06 -9.85 10.98
C LYS A 378 -27.73 -10.26 11.62
N LEU A 379 -26.76 -9.37 11.77
CA LEU A 379 -25.47 -9.66 12.41
C LEU A 379 -25.58 -9.84 13.95
N ASP A 380 -26.31 -10.87 14.40
CA ASP A 380 -26.51 -11.30 15.81
C ASP A 380 -26.94 -10.16 16.76
N GLY A 381 -27.91 -9.33 16.36
CA GLY A 381 -28.44 -8.26 17.22
C GLY A 381 -27.80 -6.88 17.02
N GLY A 382 -27.03 -6.70 15.95
CA GLY A 382 -26.50 -5.43 15.46
C GLY A 382 -25.08 -5.13 15.94
N ILE A 383 -24.33 -4.35 15.16
CA ILE A 383 -23.05 -3.76 15.56
C ILE A 383 -23.34 -2.32 15.99
N ASP A 384 -23.08 -2.00 17.25
CA ASP A 384 -23.27 -0.65 17.79
C ASP A 384 -21.95 0.12 17.88
N HIS A 385 -20.83 -0.59 18.03
CA HIS A 385 -19.51 0.02 18.15
C HIS A 385 -18.51 -0.62 17.21
N VAL A 386 -17.85 0.21 16.40
CA VAL A 386 -16.76 -0.20 15.50
C VAL A 386 -15.47 0.47 15.96
N LEU A 387 -14.44 -0.35 16.19
CA LEU A 387 -13.09 0.09 16.55
C LEU A 387 -12.13 -0.33 15.45
N VAL A 388 -11.34 0.59 14.91
CA VAL A 388 -10.36 0.35 13.86
C VAL A 388 -8.96 0.66 14.40
N ASP A 389 -8.10 -0.36 14.46
CA ASP A 389 -6.68 -0.25 14.84
C ASP A 389 -5.78 -0.20 13.60
N GLU A 390 -4.61 0.43 13.75
CA GLU A 390 -3.62 0.65 12.67
C GLU A 390 -4.27 1.18 11.38
N ALA A 391 -5.16 2.16 11.55
CA ALA A 391 -6.00 2.72 10.49
C ALA A 391 -5.20 3.33 9.31
N GLN A 392 -3.92 3.68 9.51
CA GLN A 392 -3.02 4.11 8.44
C GLN A 392 -2.64 3.01 7.44
N ASP A 393 -2.82 1.75 7.81
CA ASP A 393 -2.47 0.59 6.98
C ASP A 393 -3.70 0.02 6.24
N THR A 394 -4.86 0.67 6.36
CA THR A 394 -6.10 0.23 5.73
C THR A 394 -6.19 0.75 4.30
N ALA A 395 -6.48 -0.15 3.33
CA ALA A 395 -6.62 0.19 1.92
C ALA A 395 -7.95 0.94 1.63
N PRO A 396 -8.05 1.75 0.56
CA PRO A 396 -9.26 2.52 0.24
C PRO A 396 -10.55 1.69 0.21
N LEU A 397 -10.57 0.55 -0.47
CA LEU A 397 -11.76 -0.31 -0.57
C LEU A 397 -12.17 -0.92 0.79
N GLN A 398 -11.21 -1.19 1.67
CA GLN A 398 -11.50 -1.64 3.05
C GLN A 398 -12.15 -0.52 3.86
N TRP A 399 -11.71 0.73 3.66
CA TRP A 399 -12.36 1.89 4.24
C TRP A 399 -13.78 2.10 3.73
N GLU A 400 -14.05 1.81 2.46
CA GLU A 400 -15.41 1.85 1.92
C GLU A 400 -16.30 0.83 2.65
N VAL A 401 -15.83 -0.40 2.85
CA VAL A 401 -16.54 -1.41 3.68
C VAL A 401 -16.83 -0.85 5.08
N ILE A 402 -15.83 -0.31 5.78
CA ILE A 402 -16.01 0.28 7.12
C ILE A 402 -17.02 1.42 7.08
N THR A 403 -16.95 2.29 6.07
CA THR A 403 -17.84 3.43 5.91
C THR A 403 -19.29 2.98 5.75
N ARG A 404 -19.54 1.93 4.96
CA ARG A 404 -20.88 1.36 4.80
C ARG A 404 -21.39 0.74 6.10
N LEU A 405 -20.51 0.16 6.91
CA LEU A 405 -20.92 -0.37 8.21
C LEU A 405 -21.37 0.71 9.18
N VAL A 406 -20.66 1.84 9.22
CA VAL A 406 -20.92 2.89 10.21
C VAL A 406 -21.79 4.03 9.69
N ASN A 407 -22.24 3.97 8.43
CA ASN A 407 -23.00 5.05 7.81
C ASN A 407 -24.27 5.40 8.62
N GLU A 408 -24.96 4.38 9.15
CA GLU A 408 -26.14 4.55 9.99
C GLU A 408 -25.84 5.18 11.36
N PHE A 409 -24.58 5.18 11.83
CA PHE A 409 -24.24 5.75 13.13
C PHE A 409 -24.45 7.27 13.14
N PHE A 410 -24.45 7.88 11.95
CA PHE A 410 -24.61 9.31 11.71
C PHE A 410 -25.93 9.66 10.99
N ALA A 411 -26.89 8.73 10.88
CA ALA A 411 -28.13 8.96 10.12
C ALA A 411 -29.22 9.75 10.89
N GLY A 412 -28.86 10.50 11.93
CA GLY A 412 -29.81 11.21 12.80
C GLY A 412 -30.59 10.28 13.73
N SER A 413 -31.38 10.86 14.64
CA SER A 413 -32.07 10.19 15.76
C SER A 413 -33.20 9.23 15.31
N GLY A 414 -32.84 8.15 14.63
CA GLY A 414 -33.76 7.10 14.18
C GLY A 414 -33.73 5.87 15.09
N ARG A 415 -34.84 5.63 15.79
CA ARG A 415 -35.37 4.36 16.36
C ARG A 415 -34.54 3.51 17.35
N ASN A 416 -33.23 3.68 17.50
CA ASN A 416 -32.45 2.90 18.48
C ASN A 416 -32.10 3.74 19.72
N GLU A 417 -32.49 3.25 20.90
CA GLU A 417 -32.16 3.85 22.21
C GLU A 417 -30.66 3.71 22.57
N ASN A 418 -29.92 2.86 21.85
CA ASN A 418 -28.51 2.56 22.14
C ASN A 418 -27.55 3.51 21.43
N THR A 419 -26.57 4.02 22.18
CA THR A 419 -25.49 4.87 21.66
C THR A 419 -24.60 4.07 20.71
N ARG A 420 -24.44 4.52 19.47
CA ARG A 420 -23.52 3.93 18.49
C ARG A 420 -22.26 4.79 18.36
N SER A 421 -21.09 4.18 18.16
CA SER A 421 -19.86 4.96 18.00
C SER A 421 -18.77 4.31 17.14
N LEU A 422 -18.06 5.16 16.41
CA LEU A 422 -16.85 4.80 15.66
C LEU A 422 -15.61 5.24 16.45
N PHE A 423 -14.64 4.35 16.60
CA PHE A 423 -13.32 4.67 17.14
C PHE A 423 -12.26 4.29 16.13
N VAL A 424 -11.40 5.25 15.79
CA VAL A 424 -10.29 5.04 14.86
C VAL A 424 -9.01 5.44 15.56
N VAL A 425 -7.99 4.59 15.50
CA VAL A 425 -6.65 4.93 15.98
C VAL A 425 -5.60 4.58 14.95
N GLY A 426 -4.67 5.51 14.73
CA GLY A 426 -3.58 5.30 13.79
C GLY A 426 -2.51 6.39 13.85
N ASP A 427 -1.43 6.18 13.10
CA ASP A 427 -0.36 7.15 12.88
C ASP A 427 0.08 7.10 11.41
N PRO A 428 -0.23 8.11 10.58
CA PRO A 428 0.21 8.16 9.20
C PRO A 428 1.72 7.97 9.03
N LYS A 429 2.53 8.43 10.01
CA LYS A 429 4.00 8.27 10.02
C LYS A 429 4.47 6.81 10.15
N GLN A 430 3.57 5.89 10.48
CA GLN A 430 3.86 4.46 10.64
C GLN A 430 3.30 3.63 9.47
N SER A 431 2.74 4.25 8.43
CA SER A 431 2.22 3.52 7.27
C SER A 431 3.39 2.94 6.47
N ILE A 432 3.47 1.61 6.44
CA ILE A 432 4.53 0.86 5.75
C ILE A 432 4.01 -0.22 4.81
N TYR A 433 2.69 -0.34 4.66
CA TYR A 433 2.02 -1.38 3.88
C TYR A 433 1.48 -0.87 2.53
N SER A 434 2.10 0.15 1.93
CA SER A 434 1.70 0.66 0.61
C SER A 434 1.79 -0.40 -0.50
N PHE A 435 2.71 -1.36 -0.37
CA PHE A 435 2.82 -2.52 -1.26
C PHE A 435 1.62 -3.49 -1.17
N GLN A 436 0.74 -3.34 -0.17
CA GLN A 436 -0.54 -4.06 -0.05
C GLN A 436 -1.74 -3.13 -0.29
N GLY A 437 -1.50 -1.93 -0.86
CA GLY A 437 -2.55 -0.97 -1.21
C GLY A 437 -2.96 -0.02 -0.08
N ALA A 438 -2.26 -0.01 1.05
CA ALA A 438 -2.52 0.97 2.12
C ALA A 438 -2.20 2.39 1.65
N ASP A 439 -3.10 3.34 1.93
CA ASP A 439 -2.91 4.75 1.57
C ASP A 439 -3.11 5.68 2.76
N ALA A 440 -2.00 6.14 3.35
CA ALA A 440 -2.00 7.07 4.46
C ALA A 440 -2.60 8.44 4.12
N ARG A 441 -2.65 8.84 2.83
CA ARG A 441 -3.24 10.11 2.38
C ARG A 441 -4.73 10.16 2.68
N VAL A 442 -5.39 9.01 2.64
CA VAL A 442 -6.83 8.86 2.90
C VAL A 442 -7.17 9.08 4.38
N PHE A 443 -6.22 8.86 5.30
CA PHE A 443 -6.44 8.98 6.75
C PHE A 443 -6.93 10.37 7.16
N GLN A 444 -6.32 11.44 6.65
CA GLN A 444 -6.75 12.81 6.97
C GLN A 444 -8.11 13.13 6.36
N HIS A 445 -8.30 12.78 5.08
CA HIS A 445 -9.55 13.02 4.38
C HIS A 445 -10.75 12.31 5.06
N LEU A 446 -10.55 11.07 5.50
CA LEU A 446 -11.58 10.33 6.23
C LEU A 446 -11.90 10.94 7.58
N ARG A 447 -10.89 11.39 8.35
CA ARG A 447 -11.13 12.10 9.61
C ARG A 447 -12.06 13.30 9.40
N GLU A 448 -11.77 14.11 8.39
CA GLU A 448 -12.56 15.30 8.06
C GLU A 448 -13.98 14.92 7.60
N SER A 449 -14.09 13.91 6.73
CA SER A 449 -15.38 13.39 6.25
C SER A 449 -16.27 12.85 7.38
N TYR A 450 -15.72 12.03 8.29
CA TYR A 450 -16.47 11.51 9.44
C TYR A 450 -16.82 12.61 10.45
N GLY A 451 -15.91 13.56 10.69
CA GLY A 451 -16.18 14.72 11.54
C GLY A 451 -17.34 15.58 11.00
N GLN A 452 -17.37 15.80 9.68
CA GLN A 452 -18.48 16.50 9.03
C GLN A 452 -19.80 15.74 9.16
N ARG A 453 -19.81 14.44 8.88
CA ARG A 453 -21.00 13.59 9.05
C ARG A 453 -21.53 13.60 10.49
N ALA A 454 -20.63 13.55 11.46
CA ALA A 454 -20.99 13.65 12.87
C ALA A 454 -21.62 15.01 13.21
N ALA A 455 -21.07 16.10 12.68
CA ALA A 455 -21.65 17.43 12.85
C ALA A 455 -23.04 17.55 12.23
N GLU A 456 -23.22 17.06 10.99
CA GLU A 456 -24.52 17.03 10.30
C GLU A 456 -25.58 16.21 11.07
N ALA A 457 -25.14 15.14 11.72
CA ALA A 457 -25.98 14.27 12.54
C ALA A 457 -26.24 14.78 13.97
N ASN A 458 -25.60 15.88 14.39
CA ASN A 458 -25.49 16.30 15.80
C ASN A 458 -24.97 15.17 16.73
N ALA A 459 -24.08 14.32 16.22
CA ALA A 459 -23.44 13.25 16.97
C ALA A 459 -22.16 13.75 17.67
N SER A 460 -21.81 13.11 18.79
CA SER A 460 -20.59 13.43 19.53
C SER A 460 -19.33 12.95 18.78
N TRP A 461 -18.41 13.87 18.50
CA TRP A 461 -17.15 13.63 17.79
C TRP A 461 -15.97 14.23 18.56
N GLN A 462 -14.86 13.48 18.66
CA GLN A 462 -13.64 13.94 19.29
C GLN A 462 -12.40 13.59 18.48
N ASP A 463 -11.66 14.62 18.05
CA ASP A 463 -10.29 14.46 17.56
C ASP A 463 -9.30 14.53 18.73
N VAL A 464 -8.57 13.44 18.97
CA VAL A 464 -7.67 13.33 20.13
C VAL A 464 -6.23 13.10 19.66
N PRO A 465 -5.38 14.14 19.66
CA PRO A 465 -3.96 14.00 19.32
C PRO A 465 -3.17 13.41 20.50
N MET A 466 -2.63 12.21 20.32
CA MET A 466 -1.80 11.52 21.30
C MET A 466 -0.32 11.51 20.89
N GLN A 467 0.35 12.64 21.12
CA GLN A 467 1.75 12.84 20.70
C GLN A 467 2.80 12.38 21.73
N HIS A 468 2.39 12.11 22.98
CA HIS A 468 3.31 11.82 24.07
C HIS A 468 3.62 10.33 24.18
N SER A 469 4.90 9.98 24.12
CA SER A 469 5.37 8.60 24.30
C SER A 469 5.44 8.20 25.76
N PHE A 470 4.94 6.99 26.06
CA PHE A 470 5.08 6.29 27.34
C PHE A 470 6.19 5.23 27.28
N ARG A 471 6.88 5.08 26.14
CA ARG A 471 7.81 3.97 25.89
C ARG A 471 9.27 4.39 26.02
N THR A 472 9.61 5.58 25.55
CA THR A 472 11.00 6.00 25.32
C THR A 472 11.40 7.27 26.09
N SER A 473 12.68 7.65 26.01
CA SER A 473 13.25 8.86 26.61
C SER A 473 13.26 10.04 25.65
N GLN A 474 13.35 11.26 26.19
CA GLN A 474 13.39 12.49 25.38
C GLN A 474 14.62 12.51 24.47
N ASN A 475 15.77 12.08 24.97
CA ASN A 475 17.05 12.12 24.25
C ASN A 475 17.00 11.27 22.96
N LEU A 476 16.27 10.15 22.97
CA LEU A 476 16.09 9.31 21.78
C LEU A 476 15.13 9.95 20.78
N LEU A 477 14.05 10.58 21.27
CA LEU A 477 13.07 11.26 20.42
C LEU A 477 13.67 12.47 19.70
N VAL A 478 14.53 13.25 20.37
CA VAL A 478 15.22 14.39 19.74
C VAL A 478 16.04 13.93 18.54
N VAL A 479 16.76 12.81 18.63
CA VAL A 479 17.54 12.31 17.49
C VAL A 479 16.63 11.85 16.35
N VAL A 480 15.46 11.28 16.65
CA VAL A 480 14.46 10.97 15.62
C VAL A 480 13.95 12.26 14.97
N ASP A 481 13.59 13.26 15.77
CA ASP A 481 13.12 14.56 15.28
C ASP A 481 14.18 15.26 14.40
N ASP A 482 15.46 15.21 14.80
CA ASP A 482 16.58 15.76 14.05
C ASP A 482 16.75 15.07 12.68
N VAL A 483 16.58 13.75 12.62
CA VAL A 483 16.63 13.00 11.35
C VAL A 483 15.54 13.46 10.39
N PHE A 484 14.34 13.75 10.91
CA PHE A 484 13.19 14.22 10.14
C PHE A 484 13.05 15.76 10.13
N ALA A 485 14.08 16.52 10.52
CA ALA A 485 14.06 17.98 10.44
C ALA A 485 14.26 18.51 9.00
N GLN A 486 14.67 17.65 8.06
CA GLN A 486 14.83 18.02 6.65
C GLN A 486 13.48 17.96 5.90
N PRO A 487 13.09 18.97 5.10
CA PRO A 487 11.78 19.04 4.45
C PRO A 487 11.47 17.83 3.55
N ASP A 488 12.45 17.37 2.78
CA ASP A 488 12.34 16.20 1.90
C ASP A 488 11.95 14.94 2.68
N LYS A 489 12.52 14.74 3.87
CA LYS A 489 12.19 13.62 4.74
C LYS A 489 10.83 13.77 5.44
N ARG A 490 10.42 14.99 5.80
CA ARG A 490 9.08 15.22 6.37
C ARG A 490 7.99 14.89 5.37
N VAL A 491 8.11 15.47 4.17
CA VAL A 491 7.15 15.23 3.09
C VAL A 491 7.10 13.74 2.75
N ALA A 492 8.26 13.07 2.68
CA ALA A 492 8.30 11.62 2.43
C ALA A 492 7.62 10.78 3.54
N LEU A 493 7.63 11.23 4.80
CA LEU A 493 7.09 10.45 5.93
C LEU A 493 5.58 10.63 6.14
N GLN A 494 5.07 11.86 5.99
CA GLN A 494 3.68 12.18 6.36
C GLN A 494 2.90 12.91 5.27
N ASN A 495 3.47 13.07 4.07
CA ASN A 495 2.87 13.82 2.97
C ASN A 495 2.51 15.27 3.33
N SER A 496 3.18 15.84 4.34
CA SER A 496 3.07 17.25 4.74
C SER A 496 4.43 17.78 5.21
N ASP A 497 4.64 19.08 5.09
CA ASP A 497 5.85 19.76 5.58
C ASP A 497 5.74 20.18 7.06
N ASP A 498 4.69 19.73 7.77
CA ASP A 498 4.48 20.08 9.17
C ASP A 498 5.64 19.61 10.05
N ALA A 499 6.07 20.46 10.99
CA ALA A 499 7.13 20.10 11.90
C ALA A 499 6.76 18.85 12.73
N ILE A 500 7.64 17.84 12.71
CA ILE A 500 7.50 16.65 13.54
C ILE A 500 8.19 16.91 14.86
N ALA A 501 7.42 16.86 15.94
CA ALA A 501 7.95 16.96 17.29
C ALA A 501 7.38 15.84 18.14
N HIS A 502 8.26 15.07 18.78
CA HIS A 502 7.86 14.03 19.71
C HIS A 502 8.16 14.45 21.15
N ALA A 503 7.22 14.15 22.04
CA ALA A 503 7.36 14.37 23.47
C ALA A 503 7.28 13.05 24.23
N THR A 504 7.92 12.95 25.40
CA THR A 504 7.75 11.80 26.30
C THR A 504 7.20 12.24 27.66
N ILE A 505 6.50 11.33 28.33
CA ILE A 505 6.18 11.48 29.77
C ILE A 505 7.34 11.09 30.68
N HIS A 506 8.40 10.48 30.13
CA HIS A 506 9.58 10.02 30.86
C HIS A 506 10.80 10.92 30.59
N ASP A 507 10.72 12.16 31.04
CA ASP A 507 11.78 13.19 30.91
C ASP A 507 13.14 12.75 31.49
N LYS A 508 13.13 11.95 32.55
CA LYS A 508 14.34 11.49 33.26
C LYS A 508 14.90 10.14 32.80
N ARG A 509 14.23 9.44 31.87
CA ARG A 509 14.69 8.12 31.42
C ARG A 509 15.92 8.31 30.53
N MET A 510 16.98 7.55 30.79
CA MET A 510 18.18 7.58 29.94
C MET A 510 17.99 6.67 28.71
N GLY A 511 18.64 7.02 27.61
CA GLY A 511 18.67 6.23 26.37
C GLY A 511 20.06 6.23 25.74
N GLN A 512 20.38 5.19 24.98
CA GLN A 512 21.63 5.08 24.22
C GLN A 512 21.30 4.82 22.75
N ILE A 513 21.99 5.51 21.84
CA ILE A 513 21.94 5.26 20.40
C ILE A 513 23.26 4.62 19.99
N LYS A 514 23.16 3.51 19.24
CA LYS A 514 24.31 2.88 18.59
C LYS A 514 24.04 2.87 17.09
N ILE A 515 24.91 3.51 16.33
CA ILE A 515 24.85 3.51 14.87
C ILE A 515 25.68 2.32 14.40
N TYR A 516 25.03 1.36 13.74
CA TYR A 516 25.71 0.23 13.10
C TYR A 516 26.09 0.62 11.67
N PRO A 517 27.22 0.10 11.14
CA PRO A 517 27.56 0.31 9.75
C PRO A 517 26.47 -0.29 8.84
N PRO A 518 26.15 0.35 7.69
CA PRO A 518 25.18 -0.19 6.76
C PRO A 518 25.64 -1.55 6.25
N ILE A 519 24.71 -2.51 6.15
CA ILE A 519 24.97 -3.77 5.47
C ILE A 519 24.94 -3.47 3.97
N PRO A 520 26.03 -3.69 3.21
CA PRO A 520 26.03 -3.46 1.78
C PRO A 520 24.97 -4.33 1.14
N ALA A 521 24.17 -3.75 0.23
CA ALA A 521 23.25 -4.54 -0.57
C ALA A 521 24.04 -5.65 -1.29
N PRO A 522 23.51 -6.87 -1.41
CA PRO A 522 24.10 -7.85 -2.30
C PRO A 522 24.23 -7.20 -3.68
N PRO A 523 25.34 -7.44 -4.41
CA PRO A 523 25.50 -6.89 -5.75
C PRO A 523 24.25 -7.25 -6.56
N ARG A 524 23.60 -6.24 -7.16
CA ARG A 524 22.53 -6.49 -8.14
C ARG A 524 23.11 -7.51 -9.12
N GLN A 525 22.50 -8.69 -9.22
CA GLN A 525 22.78 -9.58 -10.32
C GLN A 525 22.36 -8.83 -11.58
N THR A 526 23.30 -8.13 -12.19
CA THR A 526 23.19 -7.79 -13.61
C THR A 526 23.14 -9.13 -14.29
N PHE A 527 21.95 -9.56 -14.70
CA PHE A 527 21.80 -10.68 -15.60
C PHE A 527 22.52 -10.27 -16.89
N SER A 528 23.79 -10.65 -17.02
CA SER A 528 24.54 -10.59 -18.27
C SER A 528 24.00 -11.69 -19.18
N GLY A 529 22.76 -11.53 -19.63
CA GLY A 529 22.11 -12.35 -20.64
C GLY A 529 22.14 -11.66 -22.00
N MET A 530 23.26 -11.06 -22.37
CA MET A 530 23.53 -10.57 -23.72
C MET A 530 25.05 -10.63 -23.96
N ALA A 531 25.57 -11.85 -24.01
CA ALA A 531 26.63 -12.17 -24.94
C ALA A 531 25.96 -13.10 -25.95
N ALA A 532 25.69 -12.56 -27.13
CA ALA A 532 25.34 -13.36 -28.30
C ALA A 532 26.57 -14.22 -28.64
N ASP A 533 26.36 -15.53 -28.73
CA ASP A 533 27.09 -16.37 -29.68
C ASP A 533 26.28 -16.42 -30.98
#